data_AF-A0A3D9T0K4-F1
#
_entry.id   AF-A0A3D9T0K4-F1
#
_cell.length_a   1.000
_cell.length_b   1.000
_cell.length_c   1.000
_cell.angle_alpha   90.00
_cell.angle_beta   90.00
_cell.angle_gamma   90.00
#
_symmetry.space_group_name_H-M   'P 1'
#
loop_
_entity.id
_entity.type
_entity.pdbx_description
1 polymer ?
#
loop_
_entity_poly.entity_id
_entity_poly.type
_entity_poly.pdbx_seq_one_letter_code
_entity_poly.pdbx_strand_id
1 'polypeptide(L)'
;MSPRRRASVLRELVIGVPLMKRSERKLWASAQSLTDLAELTARWLAGELEQTPGYLGPPNLETAEIAPTLIRINRAGFLTTASQPGADEVNARGHWRQRAAVEIVASPGEHADLLLTEARRAGLQVVVFEGAPRRVTQTEVPVTTRDGGGVTSFGVGLSRRDVATYLVDGCSKAATRDVVTGWQITIIDPEWGPTDTLWRVLDKVADQVTGQPQNHLTGGAA
;
A
#
# COMPACT_ATOMS: atom_id res chain seq x y z
N MET A 1 -0.98 -11.71 18.03
CA MET A 1 -2.40 -11.90 17.66
C MET A 1 -2.47 -13.00 16.59
N SER A 2 -3.42 -13.95 16.66
CA SER A 2 -3.38 -15.17 15.80
C SER A 2 -3.69 -14.86 14.31
N PRO A 3 -3.02 -15.53 13.34
CA PRO A 3 -3.30 -15.41 11.90
C PRO A 3 -4.77 -15.61 11.52
N ARG A 4 -5.53 -16.35 12.34
CA ARG A 4 -6.97 -16.56 12.14
C ARG A 4 -7.82 -15.30 12.31
N ARG A 5 -7.33 -14.25 13.00
CA ARG A 5 -8.08 -13.00 13.19
C ARG A 5 -7.89 -11.98 12.05
N ARG A 6 -6.78 -12.01 11.28
CA ARG A 6 -6.68 -11.17 10.06
C ARG A 6 -7.71 -11.59 8.99
N ALA A 7 -8.04 -12.88 8.93
CA ALA A 7 -9.12 -13.39 8.09
C ALA A 7 -10.54 -12.99 8.59
N SER A 8 -10.70 -12.60 9.86
CA SER A 8 -11.99 -12.13 10.40
C SER A 8 -12.19 -10.63 10.21
N VAL A 9 -11.11 -9.82 10.28
CA VAL A 9 -11.19 -8.39 9.93
C VAL A 9 -11.52 -8.18 8.43
N LEU A 10 -11.13 -9.12 7.56
CA LEU A 10 -11.52 -9.15 6.15
C LEU A 10 -12.93 -9.76 5.87
N ARG A 11 -13.63 -10.29 6.88
CA ARG A 11 -14.95 -10.94 6.71
C ARG A 11 -16.09 -10.33 7.52
N GLU A 12 -15.84 -9.55 8.57
CA GLU A 12 -16.89 -9.13 9.53
C GLU A 12 -17.57 -7.80 9.23
N LEU A 13 -17.61 -7.35 7.98
CA LEU A 13 -18.55 -6.30 7.55
C LEU A 13 -19.09 -6.52 6.13
N VAL A 14 -19.54 -7.75 5.81
CA VAL A 14 -20.14 -8.07 4.50
C VAL A 14 -21.66 -8.24 4.64
N ILE A 15 -22.34 -7.15 5.02
CA ILE A 15 -23.76 -6.97 4.70
C ILE A 15 -23.83 -5.63 3.97
N GLY A 16 -23.97 -5.69 2.63
CA GLY A 16 -24.28 -4.51 1.80
C GLY A 16 -23.21 -4.01 0.84
N VAL A 17 -21.98 -4.55 0.84
CA VAL A 17 -20.99 -4.20 -0.19
C VAL A 17 -21.32 -4.95 -1.49
N PRO A 18 -21.60 -4.26 -2.62
CA PRO A 18 -21.90 -4.91 -3.87
C PRO A 18 -20.71 -5.74 -4.36
N LEU A 19 -20.98 -6.89 -4.97
CA LEU A 19 -19.94 -7.62 -5.69
C LEU A 19 -19.36 -6.74 -6.80
N MET A 20 -18.04 -6.77 -6.98
CA MET A 20 -17.34 -6.06 -8.06
C MET A 20 -18.04 -6.24 -9.41
N LYS A 21 -18.24 -5.12 -10.13
CA LYS A 21 -18.90 -5.08 -11.43
C LYS A 21 -18.21 -6.03 -12.41
N ARG A 22 -19.00 -6.66 -13.29
CA ARG A 22 -18.47 -7.60 -14.29
C ARG A 22 -17.44 -6.96 -15.22
N SER A 23 -17.61 -5.68 -15.57
CA SER A 23 -16.67 -4.91 -16.39
C SER A 23 -15.34 -4.69 -15.68
N GLU A 24 -15.36 -4.25 -14.43
CA GLU A 24 -14.14 -4.07 -13.61
C GLU A 24 -13.43 -5.40 -13.39
N ARG A 25 -14.17 -6.47 -13.09
CA ARG A 25 -13.58 -7.82 -12.97
C ARG A 25 -12.86 -8.25 -14.24
N LYS A 26 -13.43 -7.97 -15.42
CA LYS A 26 -12.75 -8.24 -16.70
C LYS A 26 -11.51 -7.38 -16.89
N LEU A 27 -11.55 -6.13 -16.45
CA LEU A 27 -10.41 -5.21 -16.53
C LEU A 27 -9.24 -5.72 -15.67
N TRP A 28 -9.49 -6.06 -14.40
CA TRP A 28 -8.50 -6.67 -13.52
C TRP A 28 -7.97 -8.01 -14.06
N ALA A 29 -8.86 -8.86 -14.60
CA ALA A 29 -8.48 -10.12 -15.25
C ALA A 29 -7.62 -9.94 -16.51
N SER A 30 -7.69 -8.76 -17.15
CA SER A 30 -6.94 -8.45 -18.38
C SER A 30 -5.52 -7.96 -18.15
N ALA A 31 -5.20 -7.47 -16.94
CA ALA A 31 -3.85 -7.05 -16.57
C ALA A 31 -2.84 -8.18 -16.78
N GLN A 32 -1.74 -7.93 -17.47
CA GLN A 32 -0.72 -8.95 -17.81
C GLN A 32 0.56 -8.80 -17.01
N SER A 33 0.73 -7.70 -16.28
CA SER A 33 1.94 -7.40 -15.52
C SER A 33 1.63 -6.76 -14.16
N LEU A 34 2.65 -6.68 -13.30
CA LEU A 34 2.59 -5.88 -12.06
C LEU A 34 2.29 -4.41 -12.37
N THR A 35 2.89 -3.84 -13.42
CA THR A 35 2.66 -2.44 -13.82
C THR A 35 1.22 -2.20 -14.24
N ASP A 36 0.58 -3.14 -14.96
CA ASP A 36 -0.84 -3.03 -15.29
C ASP A 36 -1.71 -3.00 -14.02
N LEU A 37 -1.39 -3.84 -13.03
CA LEU A 37 -2.10 -3.85 -11.75
C LEU A 37 -1.88 -2.56 -10.94
N ALA A 38 -0.67 -2.01 -10.99
CA ALA A 38 -0.37 -0.72 -10.37
C ALA A 38 -1.18 0.40 -11.03
N GLU A 39 -1.25 0.45 -12.36
CA GLU A 39 -2.10 1.41 -13.09
C GLU A 39 -3.58 1.28 -12.72
N LEU A 40 -4.12 0.05 -12.64
CA LEU A 40 -5.51 -0.15 -12.20
C LEU A 40 -5.73 0.28 -10.74
N THR A 41 -4.75 0.08 -9.87
CA THR A 41 -4.78 0.58 -8.49
C THR A 41 -4.78 2.11 -8.45
N ALA A 42 -3.98 2.78 -9.31
CA ALA A 42 -4.00 4.23 -9.44
C ALA A 42 -5.37 4.76 -9.88
N ARG A 43 -6.03 4.07 -10.82
CA ARG A 43 -7.39 4.42 -11.28
C ARG A 43 -8.45 4.22 -10.20
N TRP A 44 -8.33 3.16 -9.40
CA TRP A 44 -9.18 2.98 -8.21
C TRP A 44 -8.97 4.10 -7.17
N LEU A 45 -7.72 4.47 -6.87
CA LEU A 45 -7.40 5.58 -5.97
C LEU A 45 -7.94 6.93 -6.49
N ALA A 46 -7.99 7.11 -7.81
CA ALA A 46 -8.58 8.27 -8.46
C ALA A 46 -10.12 8.24 -8.51
N GLY A 47 -10.76 7.17 -8.03
CA GLY A 47 -12.21 7.00 -8.02
C GLY A 47 -12.82 6.55 -9.36
N GLU A 48 -12.00 6.12 -10.32
CA GLU A 48 -12.49 5.62 -11.63
C GLU A 48 -12.99 4.17 -11.56
N LEU A 49 -12.54 3.42 -10.56
CA LEU A 49 -12.97 2.04 -10.27
C LEU A 49 -13.52 2.00 -8.85
N GLU A 50 -14.53 1.17 -8.61
CA GLU A 50 -15.16 1.11 -7.28
C GLU A 50 -14.39 0.26 -6.28
N GLN A 51 -13.69 -0.78 -6.73
CA GLN A 51 -13.04 -1.78 -5.87
C GLN A 51 -11.77 -2.34 -6.53
N THR A 52 -10.89 -2.92 -5.72
CA THR A 52 -9.76 -3.74 -6.19
C THR A 52 -10.01 -5.22 -5.85
N PRO A 53 -9.24 -6.16 -6.43
CA PRO A 53 -9.34 -7.57 -6.02
C PRO A 53 -9.01 -7.79 -4.54
N GLY A 54 -8.21 -6.92 -3.93
CA GLY A 54 -7.82 -7.01 -2.52
C GLY A 54 -8.54 -6.06 -1.57
N TYR A 55 -9.38 -5.17 -2.08
CA TYR A 55 -10.07 -4.16 -1.28
C TYR A 55 -11.52 -3.96 -1.76
N LEU A 56 -12.47 -4.22 -0.86
CA LEU A 56 -13.89 -4.11 -1.15
C LEU A 56 -14.36 -2.68 -0.86
N GLY A 57 -14.67 -1.93 -1.92
CA GLY A 57 -15.19 -0.56 -1.85
C GLY A 57 -14.15 0.51 -2.22
N PRO A 58 -14.55 1.80 -2.15
CA PRO A 58 -13.64 2.91 -2.41
C PRO A 58 -12.55 3.00 -1.33
N PRO A 59 -11.46 3.75 -1.58
CA PRO A 59 -10.46 4.04 -0.54
C PRO A 59 -11.10 4.60 0.73
N ASN A 60 -10.51 4.31 1.89
CA ASN A 60 -10.96 4.91 3.15
C ASN A 60 -10.84 6.44 3.09
N LEU A 61 -11.66 7.15 3.86
CA LEU A 61 -11.64 8.61 3.89
C LEU A 61 -10.26 9.18 4.28
N GLU A 62 -9.54 8.51 5.19
CA GLU A 62 -8.16 8.88 5.59
C GLU A 62 -7.18 8.82 4.40
N THR A 63 -7.48 8.03 3.37
CA THR A 63 -6.62 7.91 2.18
C THR A 63 -6.69 9.16 1.31
N ALA A 64 -7.73 10.00 1.43
CA ALA A 64 -7.91 11.16 0.56
C ALA A 64 -6.70 12.12 0.55
N GLU A 65 -6.06 12.31 1.70
CA GLU A 65 -4.88 13.18 1.85
C GLU A 65 -3.65 12.62 1.12
N ILE A 66 -3.44 11.31 1.18
CA ILE A 66 -2.27 10.63 0.63
C ILE A 66 -2.50 10.05 -0.78
N ALA A 67 -3.74 10.06 -1.27
CA ALA A 67 -4.12 9.51 -2.56
C ALA A 67 -3.31 10.09 -3.74
N PRO A 68 -3.02 11.40 -3.83
CA PRO A 68 -2.19 11.94 -4.91
C PRO A 68 -0.81 11.27 -5.01
N THR A 69 -0.13 11.08 -3.88
CA THR A 69 1.18 10.40 -3.82
C THR A 69 1.04 8.91 -4.18
N LEU A 70 0.02 8.24 -3.66
CA LEU A 70 -0.24 6.82 -3.97
C LEU A 70 -0.54 6.61 -5.47
N ILE A 71 -1.30 7.50 -6.09
CA ILE A 71 -1.57 7.46 -7.53
C ILE A 71 -0.27 7.59 -8.32
N ARG A 72 0.60 8.53 -7.95
CA ARG A 72 1.89 8.75 -8.64
C ARG A 72 2.81 7.55 -8.53
N ILE A 73 2.98 6.99 -7.33
CA ILE A 73 3.88 5.84 -7.15
C ILE A 73 3.33 4.58 -7.85
N ASN A 74 2.01 4.39 -7.90
CA ASN A 74 1.40 3.32 -8.69
C ASN A 74 1.62 3.51 -10.20
N ARG A 75 1.46 4.73 -10.71
CA ARG A 75 1.78 5.05 -12.12
C ARG A 75 3.27 4.90 -12.45
N ALA A 76 4.15 5.02 -11.47
CA ALA A 76 5.56 4.69 -11.60
C ALA A 76 5.85 3.17 -11.59
N GLY A 77 4.83 2.32 -11.50
CA GLY A 77 4.94 0.86 -11.61
C GLY A 77 5.12 0.13 -10.27
N PHE A 78 4.86 0.79 -9.13
CA PHE A 78 4.88 0.17 -7.81
C PHE A 78 3.45 -0.11 -7.33
N LEU A 79 3.08 -1.38 -7.13
CA LEU A 79 1.73 -1.73 -6.68
C LEU A 79 1.57 -1.50 -5.18
N THR A 80 0.82 -0.49 -4.75
CA THR A 80 0.51 -0.29 -3.32
C THR A 80 -0.62 -1.22 -2.88
N THR A 81 -0.44 -1.94 -1.77
CA THR A 81 -1.41 -2.94 -1.28
C THR A 81 -2.07 -2.55 0.04
N ALA A 82 -1.43 -1.70 0.83
CA ALA A 82 -1.98 -1.11 2.05
C ALA A 82 -1.28 0.21 2.35
N SER A 83 -1.98 1.15 2.98
CA SER A 83 -1.41 2.42 3.42
C SER A 83 -2.24 3.03 4.53
N GLN A 84 -1.60 3.86 5.36
CA GLN A 84 -2.30 4.77 6.27
C GLN A 84 -1.49 6.06 6.46
N PRO A 85 -2.14 7.23 6.64
CA PRO A 85 -1.46 8.44 7.06
C PRO A 85 -0.96 8.31 8.52
N GLY A 86 -0.07 9.22 8.90
CA GLY A 86 0.27 9.42 10.30
C GLY A 86 -0.78 10.30 10.98
N ALA A 87 -1.14 9.98 12.23
CA ALA A 87 -2.16 10.72 12.97
C ALA A 87 -1.89 10.62 14.48
N ASP A 88 -2.31 11.63 15.23
CA ASP A 88 -2.23 11.63 16.70
C ASP A 88 -3.47 12.35 17.23
N GLU A 89 -4.48 11.58 17.62
CA GLU A 89 -5.82 12.08 17.91
C GLU A 89 -6.34 11.53 19.24
N VAL A 90 -6.94 12.40 20.04
CA VAL A 90 -7.70 12.01 21.24
C VAL A 90 -9.18 12.18 20.94
N ASN A 91 -9.95 11.10 21.03
CA ASN A 91 -11.39 11.13 20.85
C ASN A 91 -12.11 10.33 21.94
N ALA A 92 -13.44 10.26 21.88
CA ALA A 92 -14.26 9.55 22.87
C ALA A 92 -13.94 8.04 22.99
N ARG A 93 -13.16 7.47 22.07
CA ARG A 93 -12.74 6.05 22.06
C ARG A 93 -11.28 5.85 22.50
N GLY A 94 -10.60 6.88 22.98
CA GLY A 94 -9.22 6.82 23.48
C GLY A 94 -8.23 7.65 22.65
N HIS A 95 -6.96 7.52 23.00
CA HIS A 95 -5.84 8.15 22.29
C HIS A 95 -5.36 7.25 21.15
N TRP A 96 -5.63 7.66 19.91
CA TRP A 96 -5.22 6.98 18.69
C TRP A 96 -3.95 7.61 18.15
N ARG A 97 -2.94 6.79 17.88
CA ARG A 97 -1.70 7.24 17.25
C ARG A 97 -1.38 6.33 16.09
N GLN A 98 -1.06 6.91 14.95
CA GLN A 98 -0.69 6.24 13.71
C GLN A 98 0.68 6.74 13.24
N ARG A 99 1.48 5.82 12.72
CA ARG A 99 2.63 6.10 11.88
C ARG A 99 2.18 6.13 10.43
N ALA A 100 2.76 7.04 9.64
CA ALA A 100 2.63 6.96 8.20
C ALA A 100 3.29 5.67 7.71
N ALA A 101 2.57 4.87 6.92
CA ALA A 101 3.07 3.57 6.46
C ALA A 101 2.47 3.17 5.12
N VAL A 102 3.23 2.40 4.34
CA VAL A 102 2.79 1.83 3.06
C VAL A 102 3.37 0.42 2.87
N GLU A 103 2.57 -0.48 2.29
CA GLU A 103 3.00 -1.77 1.75
C GLU A 103 2.94 -1.72 0.22
N ILE A 104 4.02 -2.16 -0.42
CA ILE A 104 4.28 -2.03 -1.85
C ILE A 104 4.77 -3.38 -2.38
N VAL A 105 4.31 -3.76 -3.57
CA VAL A 105 4.94 -4.80 -4.38
C VAL A 105 5.67 -4.15 -5.55
N ALA A 106 6.95 -4.45 -5.69
CA ALA A 106 7.81 -3.92 -6.75
C ALA A 106 8.47 -5.05 -7.54
N SER A 107 8.64 -4.88 -8.85
CA SER A 107 9.49 -5.77 -9.62
C SER A 107 10.96 -5.62 -9.17
N PRO A 108 11.73 -6.72 -9.03
CA PRO A 108 13.15 -6.63 -8.71
C PRO A 108 13.90 -5.82 -9.77
N GLY A 109 14.84 -4.98 -9.35
CA GLY A 109 15.67 -4.17 -10.23
C GLY A 109 15.83 -2.72 -9.76
N GLU A 110 16.32 -1.87 -10.67
CA GLU A 110 16.78 -0.52 -10.36
C GLU A 110 15.75 0.36 -9.66
N HIS A 111 14.47 0.26 -10.03
CA HIS A 111 13.41 1.05 -9.40
C HIS A 111 13.13 0.61 -7.94
N ALA A 112 13.17 -0.70 -7.65
CA ALA A 112 13.03 -1.19 -6.29
C ALA A 112 14.25 -0.77 -5.45
N ASP A 113 15.45 -0.86 -6.01
CA ASP A 113 16.69 -0.44 -5.34
C ASP A 113 16.69 1.07 -5.05
N LEU A 114 16.19 1.89 -5.98
CA LEU A 114 16.02 3.32 -5.79
C LEU A 114 15.06 3.62 -4.62
N LEU A 115 13.88 2.97 -4.60
CA LEU A 115 12.90 3.14 -3.51
C LEU A 115 13.52 2.80 -2.15
N LEU A 116 14.20 1.66 -2.05
CA LEU A 116 14.85 1.23 -0.81
C LEU A 116 15.97 2.19 -0.38
N THR A 117 16.74 2.70 -1.34
CA THR A 117 17.84 3.64 -1.09
C THR A 117 17.31 4.96 -0.56
N GLU A 118 16.31 5.54 -1.22
CA GLU A 118 15.73 6.82 -0.81
C GLU A 118 14.98 6.71 0.52
N ALA A 119 14.27 5.61 0.76
CA ALA A 119 13.61 5.37 2.04
C ALA A 119 14.62 5.27 3.20
N ARG A 120 15.69 4.49 3.02
CA ARG A 120 16.76 4.34 4.04
C ARG A 120 17.50 5.67 4.27
N ARG A 121 17.79 6.42 3.21
CA ARG A 121 18.44 7.74 3.31
C ARG A 121 17.59 8.73 4.10
N ALA A 122 16.27 8.65 3.97
CA ALA A 122 15.33 9.47 4.73
C ALA A 122 15.10 8.99 6.18
N GLY A 123 15.76 7.92 6.62
CA GLY A 123 15.61 7.36 7.97
C GLY A 123 14.32 6.57 8.18
N LEU A 124 13.60 6.22 7.12
CA LEU A 124 12.38 5.40 7.21
C LEU A 124 12.73 3.96 7.56
N GLN A 125 11.89 3.31 8.37
CA GLN A 125 12.01 1.89 8.65
C GLN A 125 11.52 1.08 7.44
N VAL A 126 12.31 0.10 7.02
CA VAL A 126 12.01 -0.72 5.84
C VAL A 126 12.04 -2.22 6.18
N VAL A 127 11.01 -2.95 5.76
CA VAL A 127 10.96 -4.42 5.80
C VAL A 127 10.82 -4.93 4.36
N VAL A 128 11.64 -5.91 3.96
CA VAL A 128 11.65 -6.43 2.58
C VAL A 128 11.60 -7.95 2.57
N PHE A 129 10.76 -8.51 1.71
CA PHE A 129 10.79 -9.91 1.30
C PHE A 129 10.98 -10.00 -0.21
N GLU A 130 12.08 -10.61 -0.64
CA GLU A 130 12.40 -10.81 -2.05
C GLU A 130 11.52 -11.95 -2.63
N GLY A 131 10.33 -11.58 -3.11
CA GLY A 131 9.31 -12.54 -3.50
C GLY A 131 8.47 -13.00 -2.32
N ALA A 132 7.29 -13.55 -2.63
CA ALA A 132 6.40 -14.08 -1.62
C ALA A 132 6.98 -15.33 -0.93
N PRO A 133 7.17 -15.29 0.41
CA PRO A 133 7.72 -16.42 1.15
C PRO A 133 6.82 -17.66 1.05
N ARG A 134 7.40 -18.84 1.34
CA ARG A 134 6.65 -20.11 1.34
C ARG A 134 5.56 -20.15 2.40
N ARG A 135 5.78 -19.49 3.53
CA ARG A 135 4.83 -19.34 4.63
C ARG A 135 4.77 -17.86 5.00
N VAL A 136 3.66 -17.44 5.60
CA VAL A 136 3.56 -16.10 6.17
C VAL A 136 4.70 -15.89 7.15
N THR A 137 5.41 -14.78 7.01
CA THR A 137 6.50 -14.39 7.91
C THR A 137 6.11 -13.09 8.60
N GLN A 138 6.27 -13.06 9.92
CA GLN A 138 5.84 -11.95 10.75
C GLN A 138 7.05 -11.17 11.24
N THR A 139 7.26 -9.99 10.66
CA THR A 139 8.05 -8.92 11.31
C THR A 139 7.12 -7.96 12.08
N GLU A 140 5.81 -7.97 11.77
CA GLU A 140 4.70 -7.24 12.44
C GLU A 140 5.13 -6.00 13.24
N VAL A 141 5.41 -4.91 12.52
CA VAL A 141 5.76 -3.62 13.11
C VAL A 141 4.47 -2.87 13.43
N PRO A 142 4.19 -2.50 14.70
CA PRO A 142 3.03 -1.69 15.04
C PRO A 142 3.06 -0.35 14.32
N VAL A 143 1.98 -0.02 13.61
CA VAL A 143 1.78 1.26 12.93
C VAL A 143 0.57 2.02 13.47
N THR A 144 -0.27 1.38 14.28
CA THR A 144 -1.39 2.04 14.99
C THR A 144 -1.43 1.59 16.43
N THR A 145 -1.57 2.53 17.35
CA THR A 145 -1.81 2.26 18.77
C THR A 145 -3.08 2.96 19.25
N ARG A 146 -3.71 2.36 20.25
CA ARG A 146 -4.80 2.95 21.03
C ARG A 146 -4.46 2.83 22.51
N ASP A 147 -4.34 3.95 23.20
CA ASP A 147 -3.97 4.01 24.63
C ASP A 147 -2.67 3.22 24.93
N GLY A 148 -1.70 3.29 24.01
CA GLY A 148 -0.43 2.56 24.09
C GLY A 148 -0.48 1.08 23.67
N GLY A 149 -1.65 0.50 23.45
CA GLY A 149 -1.82 -0.86 22.93
C GLY A 149 -1.80 -0.92 21.40
N GLY A 150 -1.06 -1.87 20.81
CA GLY A 150 -1.02 -2.05 19.35
C GLY A 150 -2.36 -2.50 18.76
N VAL A 151 -2.79 -1.84 17.67
CA VAL A 151 -4.04 -2.13 16.95
C VAL A 151 -3.76 -2.70 15.57
N THR A 152 -2.90 -2.03 14.80
CA THR A 152 -2.56 -2.42 13.42
C THR A 152 -1.05 -2.57 13.30
N SER A 153 -0.62 -3.58 12.55
CA SER A 153 0.79 -3.82 12.24
C SER A 153 1.00 -4.12 10.76
N PHE A 154 2.03 -3.51 10.19
CA PHE A 154 2.50 -3.75 8.83
C PHE A 154 3.78 -4.61 8.84
N GLY A 155 4.30 -4.98 7.66
CA GLY A 155 5.57 -5.71 7.55
C GLY A 155 5.40 -7.22 7.59
N VAL A 156 4.24 -7.71 7.16
CA VAL A 156 4.00 -9.16 7.04
C VAL A 156 4.34 -9.61 5.63
N GLY A 157 5.25 -10.57 5.50
CA GLY A 157 5.52 -11.23 4.22
C GLY A 157 4.40 -12.22 3.93
N LEU A 158 3.47 -11.84 3.04
CA LEU A 158 2.35 -12.68 2.61
C LEU A 158 2.85 -13.87 1.80
N SER A 159 2.32 -15.05 2.10
CA SER A 159 2.68 -16.25 1.33
C SER A 159 2.20 -16.16 -0.12
N ARG A 160 2.75 -16.98 -1.01
CA ARG A 160 2.29 -17.05 -2.43
C ARG A 160 0.78 -17.24 -2.55
N ARG A 161 0.21 -18.09 -1.68
CA ARG A 161 -1.24 -18.34 -1.65
C ARG A 161 -2.00 -17.11 -1.20
N ASP A 162 -1.51 -16.44 -0.17
CA ASP A 162 -2.18 -15.26 0.39
C ASP A 162 -2.13 -14.08 -0.59
N VAL A 163 -1.01 -13.86 -1.27
CA VAL A 163 -0.92 -12.88 -2.37
C VAL A 163 -1.97 -13.18 -3.44
N ALA A 164 -1.99 -14.43 -3.95
CA ALA A 164 -2.93 -14.82 -4.99
C ALA A 164 -4.42 -14.72 -4.57
N THR A 165 -4.71 -14.93 -3.28
CA THR A 165 -6.09 -14.95 -2.75
C THR A 165 -6.57 -13.57 -2.32
N TYR A 166 -5.69 -12.75 -1.75
CA TYR A 166 -6.09 -11.51 -1.07
C TYR A 166 -5.64 -10.24 -1.78
N LEU A 167 -4.73 -10.30 -2.75
CA LEU A 167 -4.28 -9.10 -3.48
C LEU A 167 -4.73 -9.11 -4.94
N VAL A 168 -4.74 -10.29 -5.58
CA VAL A 168 -4.90 -10.41 -7.04
C VAL A 168 -5.85 -11.53 -7.46
N ASP A 169 -6.84 -11.85 -6.62
CA ASP A 169 -7.83 -12.89 -6.96
C ASP A 169 -8.56 -12.54 -8.27
N GLY A 170 -8.72 -13.55 -9.14
CA GLY A 170 -9.31 -13.37 -10.47
C GLY A 170 -8.48 -12.58 -11.49
N CYS A 171 -7.27 -12.14 -11.16
CA CYS A 171 -6.34 -11.52 -12.12
C CYS A 171 -5.70 -12.57 -13.04
N SER A 172 -5.02 -12.12 -14.10
CA SER A 172 -4.34 -13.05 -15.01
C SER A 172 -3.22 -13.83 -14.29
N LYS A 173 -2.87 -15.00 -14.84
CA LYS A 173 -1.75 -15.81 -14.34
C LYS A 173 -0.41 -15.08 -14.45
N ALA A 174 -0.24 -14.25 -15.48
CA ALA A 174 0.98 -13.49 -15.70
C ALA A 174 1.16 -12.42 -14.62
N ALA A 175 0.15 -11.56 -14.42
CA ALA A 175 0.16 -10.54 -13.38
C ALA A 175 0.27 -11.15 -11.98
N THR A 176 -0.45 -12.25 -11.71
CA THR A 176 -0.35 -12.98 -10.43
C THR A 176 1.06 -13.47 -10.16
N ARG A 177 1.75 -14.03 -11.17
CA ARG A 177 3.13 -14.48 -11.03
C ARG A 177 4.06 -13.30 -10.74
N ASP A 178 3.86 -12.18 -11.42
CA ASP A 178 4.70 -11.00 -11.21
C ASP A 178 4.55 -10.47 -9.77
N VAL A 179 3.33 -10.38 -9.23
CA VAL A 179 3.12 -9.97 -7.82
C VAL A 179 3.69 -11.00 -6.84
N VAL A 180 3.57 -12.30 -7.13
CA VAL A 180 4.13 -13.37 -6.28
C VAL A 180 5.66 -13.38 -6.27
N THR A 181 6.30 -12.95 -7.36
CA THR A 181 7.77 -12.92 -7.48
C THR A 181 8.38 -11.55 -7.18
N GLY A 182 7.56 -10.50 -7.19
CA GLY A 182 7.91 -9.15 -6.79
C GLY A 182 8.30 -9.04 -5.32
N TRP A 183 9.11 -8.04 -5.02
CA TRP A 183 9.52 -7.73 -3.66
C TRP A 183 8.34 -7.13 -2.89
N GLN A 184 8.02 -7.71 -1.74
CA GLN A 184 7.09 -7.13 -0.78
C GLN A 184 7.87 -6.18 0.11
N ILE A 185 7.60 -4.89 -0.01
CA ILE A 185 8.32 -3.82 0.67
C ILE A 185 7.33 -3.09 1.56
N THR A 186 7.66 -2.99 2.85
CA THR A 186 6.95 -2.14 3.79
C THR A 186 7.84 -0.98 4.17
N ILE A 187 7.33 0.23 4.10
CA ILE A 187 8.02 1.47 4.50
C ILE A 187 7.18 2.15 5.57
N ILE A 188 7.82 2.51 6.68
CA ILE A 188 7.16 3.05 7.87
C ILE A 188 7.95 4.28 8.32
N ASP A 189 7.24 5.38 8.55
CA ASP A 189 7.81 6.51 9.28
C ASP A 189 7.99 6.12 10.75
N PRO A 190 9.20 6.22 11.32
CA PRO A 190 9.43 5.84 12.71
C PRO A 190 8.64 6.72 13.71
N GLU A 191 8.31 7.95 13.32
CA GLU A 191 7.62 8.92 14.14
C GLU A 191 6.11 8.68 14.15
N TRP A 192 5.50 8.88 15.33
CA TRP A 192 4.05 8.84 15.50
C TRP A 192 3.44 10.21 15.23
N GLY A 193 2.26 10.23 14.63
CA GLY A 193 1.56 11.47 14.32
C GLY A 193 1.70 11.91 12.86
N PRO A 194 1.12 13.07 12.52
CA PRO A 194 1.18 13.61 11.16
C PRO A 194 2.62 13.82 10.70
N THR A 195 2.99 13.18 9.60
CA THR A 195 4.34 13.22 9.03
C THR A 195 4.28 13.11 7.50
N ASP A 196 5.14 13.87 6.83
CA ASP A 196 5.22 13.92 5.36
C ASP A 196 6.50 13.28 4.80
N THR A 197 7.38 12.74 5.64
CA THR A 197 8.68 12.21 5.19
C THR A 197 8.49 11.03 4.26
N LEU A 198 7.64 10.07 4.63
CA LEU A 198 7.29 8.95 3.77
C LEU A 198 6.75 9.41 2.41
N TRP A 199 5.74 10.29 2.42
CA TRP A 199 5.05 10.70 1.20
C TRP A 199 5.96 11.48 0.25
N ARG A 200 6.80 12.39 0.77
CA ARG A 200 7.82 13.10 -0.02
C ARG A 200 8.85 12.15 -0.64
N VAL A 201 9.22 11.07 0.04
CA VAL A 201 10.11 10.04 -0.53
C VAL A 201 9.44 9.32 -1.68
N LEU A 202 8.18 8.89 -1.52
CA LEU A 202 7.44 8.22 -2.60
C LEU A 202 7.26 9.14 -3.81
N ASP A 203 6.92 10.41 -3.59
CA ASP A 203 6.80 11.40 -4.65
C ASP A 203 8.11 11.61 -5.41
N LYS A 204 9.23 11.73 -4.68
CA LYS A 204 10.58 11.83 -5.29
C LYS A 204 10.90 10.60 -6.14
N VAL A 205 10.63 9.40 -5.64
CA VAL A 205 10.88 8.16 -6.39
C VAL A 205 10.01 8.10 -7.64
N ALA A 206 8.73 8.45 -7.54
CA ALA A 206 7.83 8.48 -8.68
C ALA A 206 8.31 9.46 -9.77
N ASP A 207 8.79 10.64 -9.38
CA ASP A 207 9.37 11.63 -10.30
C ASP A 207 10.62 11.10 -11.02
N GLN A 208 11.53 10.49 -10.27
CA GLN A 208 12.76 9.93 -10.83
C GLN A 208 12.50 8.77 -11.80
N VAL A 209 11.53 7.91 -11.49
CA VAL A 209 11.16 6.77 -12.35
C VAL A 209 10.43 7.23 -13.62
N THR A 210 9.55 8.23 -13.51
CA THR A 210 8.74 8.70 -14.65
C THR A 210 9.43 9.80 -15.47
N GLY A 211 10.61 10.26 -15.04
CA GLY A 211 11.35 11.34 -15.69
C GLY A 211 10.68 12.72 -15.56
N GLN A 212 9.76 12.90 -14.61
CA GLN A 212 9.12 14.18 -14.33
C GLN A 212 9.93 14.95 -13.28
N PRO A 213 10.33 16.21 -13.52
CA PRO A 213 11.00 17.01 -12.49
C PRO A 213 10.03 17.41 -11.37
N GLN A 214 10.51 17.42 -10.13
CA GLN A 214 9.77 17.92 -8.95
C GLN A 214 9.35 19.38 -9.15
N ASN A 215 8.07 19.65 -9.40
CA ASN A 215 7.52 21.00 -9.27
C ASN A 215 7.46 21.35 -7.77
N HIS A 216 8.55 21.92 -7.24
CA HIS A 216 8.55 22.56 -5.93
C HIS A 216 7.59 23.75 -5.97
N LEU A 217 6.50 23.67 -5.22
CA LEU A 217 5.75 24.83 -4.76
C LEU A 217 6.65 25.61 -3.80
N THR A 218 7.46 26.52 -4.33
CA THR A 218 8.02 27.61 -3.52
C THR A 218 6.88 28.55 -3.17
N GLY A 219 6.29 28.35 -1.99
CA GLY A 219 5.48 29.35 -1.33
C GLY A 219 6.35 30.57 -1.03
N GLY A 220 6.28 31.56 -1.92
CA GLY A 220 6.87 32.88 -1.70
C GLY A 220 6.17 33.55 -0.52
N ALA A 221 6.96 33.90 0.49
CA ALA A 221 6.59 34.94 1.42
C ALA A 221 6.48 36.27 0.66
N ALA A 222 5.33 36.92 0.82
CA ALA A 222 5.16 38.36 0.66
C ALA A 222 4.49 38.87 1.95
#